data_AF-A0A327SYF6-F1
#
_entry.id   AF-A0A327SYF6-F1
#
_cell.length_a   1.000
_cell.length_b   1.000
_cell.length_c   1.000
_cell.angle_alpha   90.00
_cell.angle_beta   90.00
_cell.angle_gamma   90.00
#
_symmetry.space_group_name_H-M   'P 1'
#
loop_
_entity.id
_entity.type
_entity.pdbx_description
1 polymer ?
#
loop_
_entity_poly.entity_id
_entity_poly.type
_entity_poly.pdbx_seq_one_letter_code
_entity_poly.pdbx_strand_id
1 'polypeptide(L)' 'YRLRNVVERCFNRLKQWRGLATRYDKTIESYQATVTIASILLWI' A
#
# COMPACT_ATOMS: atom_id res chain seq x y z
N TYR A 1 -12.59 12.33 13.31
CA TYR A 1 -11.81 11.19 13.86
C TYR A 1 -12.10 9.82 13.24
N ARG A 2 -13.34 9.44 12.87
CA ARG A 2 -13.63 8.11 12.28
C ARG A 2 -12.94 7.80 10.95
N LEU A 3 -12.77 8.79 10.07
CA LEU A 3 -12.10 8.63 8.76
C LEU A 3 -10.60 8.36 8.89
N ARG A 4 -9.95 8.87 9.95
CA ARG A 4 -8.51 8.69 10.18
C ARG A 4 -8.16 7.22 10.44
N ASN A 5 -9.00 6.53 11.20
CA ASN A 5 -8.82 5.12 11.50
C ASN A 5 -8.92 4.21 10.25
N VAL A 6 -9.70 4.61 9.24
CA VAL A 6 -9.82 3.88 7.97
C VAL A 6 -8.55 4.05 7.14
N VAL A 7 -8.06 5.29 7.04
CA VAL A 7 -6.80 5.61 6.35
C VAL A 7 -5.62 4.92 7.05
N GLU A 8 -5.54 4.97 8.38
CA GLU A 8 -4.47 4.32 9.13
C GLU A 8 -4.51 2.80 8.99
N ARG A 9 -5.69 2.16 8.99
CA ARG A 9 -5.80 0.72 8.71
C ARG A 9 -5.35 0.38 7.29
N CYS A 10 -5.73 1.20 6.32
CA CYS A 10 -5.32 1.05 4.92
C CYS A 10 -3.79 1.12 4.78
N PHE A 11 -3.17 2.14 5.36
CA PHE A 11 -1.71 2.29 5.37
C PHE A 11 -0.99 1.19 6.17
N ASN A 12 -1.57 0.74 7.29
CA ASN A 12 -0.99 -0.35 8.08
C ASN A 12 -1.03 -1.67 7.29
N ARG A 13 -2.11 -1.91 6.55
CA ARG A 13 -2.23 -3.08 5.66
C ARG A 13 -1.23 -2.99 4.51
N LEU A 14 -1.06 -1.81 3.90
CA LEU A 14 -0.03 -1.55 2.88
C LEU A 14 1.40 -1.79 3.40
N LYS A 15 1.71 -1.40 4.65
CA LYS A 15 3.01 -1.69 5.27
C LYS A 15 3.23 -3.18 5.59
N GLN A 16 2.15 -3.95 5.78
CA GLN A 16 2.22 -5.39 6.00
C GLN A 16 2.66 -6.14 4.73
N TRP A 17 2.45 -5.56 3.53
CA TRP A 17 2.99 -6.10 2.29
C TRP A 17 4.51 -5.96 2.31
N ARG A 18 5.20 -7.03 2.71
CA ARG A 18 6.66 -7.09 2.77
C ARG A 18 7.32 -6.66 1.46
N GLY A 19 6.72 -6.96 0.29
CA GLY A 19 7.23 -6.50 -1.01
C GLY A 19 7.30 -4.97 -1.16
N LEU A 20 6.31 -4.26 -0.61
CA LEU A 20 6.25 -2.79 -0.60
C LEU A 20 7.20 -2.20 0.44
N ALA A 21 7.25 -2.80 1.63
CA ALA A 21 8.09 -2.33 2.74
C ALA A 21 9.59 -2.51 2.47
N THR A 22 9.98 -3.55 1.72
CA THR A 22 11.40 -3.83 1.46
C THR A 22 11.97 -2.99 0.31
N ARG A 23 11.13 -2.14 -0.34
CA ARG A 23 11.51 -1.14 -1.35
C ARG A 23 12.60 -1.63 -2.33
N TYR A 24 12.49 -2.88 -2.78
CA TYR A 24 13.39 -3.43 -3.81
C TYR A 24 13.10 -2.85 -5.20
N ASP A 25 12.09 -2.00 -5.29
CA ASP A 25 11.66 -1.40 -6.52
C ASP A 25 12.65 -0.32 -6.97
N LYS A 26 13.49 -0.68 -7.95
CA LYS A 26 14.49 0.22 -8.56
C LYS A 26 13.85 1.38 -9.34
N THR A 27 12.57 1.26 -9.70
CA THR A 27 11.90 2.20 -10.60
C THR A 27 10.63 2.75 -9.95
N ILE A 28 10.37 4.05 -10.15
CA ILE A 28 9.18 4.72 -9.61
C ILE A 28 7.90 4.08 -10.14
N GLU A 29 7.91 3.60 -11.38
CA GLU A 29 6.78 2.97 -12.06
C GLU A 29 6.35 1.65 -11.40
N SER A 30 7.30 0.78 -11.09
CA SER A 30 7.01 -0.50 -10.44
C SER A 30 6.57 -0.29 -8.98
N TYR A 31 7.09 0.74 -8.29
CA TYR A 31 6.53 1.18 -7.00
C TYR A 31 5.06 1.63 -7.12
N GLN A 32 4.74 2.46 -8.11
CA GLN A 32 3.38 2.91 -8.36
C GLN A 32 2.44 1.75 -8.75
N ALA A 33 2.89 0.81 -9.57
CA ALA A 33 2.12 -0.38 -9.92
C ALA A 33 1.79 -1.21 -8.67
N THR A 34 2.77 -1.41 -7.79
CA THR A 34 2.58 -2.17 -6.55
C THR A 34 1.60 -1.48 -5.59
N VAL A 35 1.69 -0.15 -5.44
CA VAL A 35 0.73 0.64 -4.66
C VAL A 35 -0.67 0.55 -5.27
N THR A 36 -0.77 0.62 -6.60
CA THR A 36 -2.05 0.55 -7.31
C THR A 36 -2.72 -0.81 -7.12
N ILE A 37 -1.98 -1.91 -7.32
CA ILE A 37 -2.49 -3.27 -7.10
C ILE A 37 -2.90 -3.46 -5.63
N ALA A 38 -2.07 -3.03 -4.68
CA ALA A 38 -2.39 -3.16 -3.27
C ALA A 38 -3.60 -2.30 -2.85
N SER A 39 -3.80 -1.14 -3.49
CA SER A 39 -5.00 -0.31 -3.28
C SER A 39 -6.26 -0.97 -3.84
N ILE A 40 -6.19 -1.61 -5.01
CA ILE A 40 -7.31 -2.36 -5.61
C ILE A 40 -7.67 -3.57 -4.73
N LEU A 41 -6.67 -4.33 -4.27
CA LEU A 41 -6.89 -5.48 -3.37
C LEU A 41 -7.42 -5.11 -1.99
N LEU A 42 -7.24 -3.86 -1.57
CA LEU A 42 -7.79 -3.37 -0.31
C LEU A 42 -9.20 -2.80 -0.46
N TRP A 43 -9.57 -2.40 -1.68
CA TRP A 43 -10.89 -1.90 -2.03
C TRP A 43 -11.92 -3.02 -2.28
N ILE A 44 -11.46 -4.17 -2.81
CA ILE A 44 -12.24 -5.42 -2.89
C ILE A 44 -12.34 -6.10 -1.52
#